data_AF-A0A814RDS8-F1
#
_entry.id   AF-A0A814RDS8-F1
#
_cell.length_a   1.000
_cell.length_b   1.000
_cell.length_c   1.000
_cell.angle_alpha   90.00
_cell.angle_beta   90.00
_cell.angle_gamma   90.00
#
_symmetry.space_group_name_H-M   'P 1'
#
loop_
_entity.id
_entity.type
_entity.pdbx_description
1 polymer ?
#
loop_
_entity_poly.entity_id
_entity_poly.type
_entity_poly.pdbx_seq_one_letter_code
_entity_poly.pdbx_strand_id
1 'polypeptide(L)'
;MINSTIHNQTISSTDSVVHRPTRQVTYIGAILAFVFIFFGLIGNVILITTILSVKKLRTNTINIFIVSLQFNDLLNIGFNQLFVGLSYANDHWVGGRLICKLVVYFSTVCMGCLLWHHCLIAIHRLIVVVYPSLLRRMSIKTYIIVSLVITRVLPIACCIPSFLTDSISYSHQALRCSIRNKLQIFINLTVLILLPNVIIIFCFLGIFFHVYHASYTSGRTNTPSVSTSHSLRREIRITKMFAVLFTLFFLGYHPYGFVRAYDKRRQLHPDIFVLLTLLYCISICASPFVYGIMNNQLRHECMRVIFNCWHCQKIDDYRKYSHSRLNSTVPTALTVIHDNGDDGRASPSMRHLTSQQIRKKSSTATIVNTAHV
;
A
#
# COMPACT_ATOMS: atom_id res chain seq x y z
N MET A 1 -29.65 44.73 -63.54
CA MET A 1 -29.45 45.27 -62.18
C MET A 1 -29.41 44.11 -61.23
N ILE A 2 -28.21 43.77 -60.75
CA ILE A 2 -27.93 42.64 -59.86
C ILE A 2 -28.12 43.17 -58.44
N ASN A 3 -29.10 42.66 -57.71
CA ASN A 3 -29.33 43.03 -56.31
C ASN A 3 -28.87 41.86 -55.43
N SER A 4 -27.61 41.92 -55.02
CA SER A 4 -27.00 40.99 -54.07
C SER A 4 -27.23 41.49 -52.65
N THR A 5 -28.30 41.01 -52.01
CA THR A 5 -28.49 41.14 -50.56
C THR A 5 -27.64 40.07 -49.88
N ILE A 6 -26.44 40.46 -49.45
CA ILE A 6 -25.57 39.64 -48.61
C ILE A 6 -26.26 39.46 -47.26
N HIS A 7 -26.89 38.31 -47.07
CA HIS A 7 -27.37 37.90 -45.76
C HIS A 7 -26.14 37.54 -44.93
N ASN A 8 -25.70 38.48 -44.10
CA ASN A 8 -24.60 38.32 -43.16
C ASN A 8 -25.05 37.35 -42.05
N GLN A 9 -25.03 36.04 -42.34
CA GLN A 9 -25.11 35.02 -41.32
C GLN A 9 -23.79 35.05 -40.55
N THR A 10 -23.74 35.85 -39.49
CA THR A 10 -22.87 35.58 -38.35
C THR A 10 -23.16 34.16 -37.91
N ILE A 11 -22.30 33.24 -38.32
CA ILE A 11 -22.15 31.91 -37.72
C ILE A 11 -21.75 32.20 -36.27
N SER A 12 -22.73 32.32 -35.40
CA SER A 12 -22.55 32.14 -33.96
C SER A 12 -22.14 30.69 -33.78
N SER A 13 -20.83 30.43 -33.94
CA SER A 13 -20.19 29.29 -33.33
C SER A 13 -20.41 29.43 -31.83
N THR A 14 -21.49 28.85 -31.35
CA THR A 14 -21.60 28.43 -29.96
C THR A 14 -20.52 27.36 -29.76
N ASP A 15 -19.27 27.81 -29.65
CA ASP A 15 -18.21 27.06 -29.02
C ASP A 15 -18.73 26.76 -27.64
N SER A 16 -19.28 25.56 -27.47
CA SER A 16 -19.60 25.01 -26.17
C SER A 16 -18.32 25.10 -25.35
N VAL A 17 -18.25 26.10 -24.45
CA VAL A 17 -17.03 26.42 -23.71
C VAL A 17 -16.60 25.17 -22.97
N VAL A 18 -15.56 24.51 -23.46
CA VAL A 18 -15.05 23.28 -22.87
C VAL A 18 -14.45 23.66 -21.52
N HIS A 19 -15.19 23.39 -20.44
CA HIS A 19 -14.74 23.65 -19.09
C HIS A 19 -13.51 22.78 -18.80
N ARG A 20 -12.36 23.44 -18.59
CA ARG A 20 -11.07 22.81 -18.26
C ARG A 20 -10.48 23.46 -17.02
N PRO A 21 -9.66 22.73 -16.24
CA PRO A 21 -8.94 23.32 -15.14
C PRO A 21 -7.90 24.35 -15.62
N THR A 22 -7.56 25.27 -14.74
CA THR A 22 -6.56 26.31 -14.99
C THR A 22 -5.18 25.68 -15.13
N ARG A 23 -4.39 26.14 -16.11
CA ARG A 23 -3.04 25.61 -16.38
C ARG A 23 -2.11 25.62 -15.16
N GLN A 24 -2.22 26.65 -14.32
CA GLN A 24 -1.46 26.75 -13.06
C GLN A 24 -1.81 25.60 -12.10
N VAL A 25 -3.10 25.29 -11.95
CA VAL A 25 -3.59 24.21 -11.07
C VAL A 25 -3.20 22.84 -11.62
N THR A 26 -3.28 22.62 -12.93
CA THR A 26 -2.88 21.34 -13.54
C THR A 26 -1.37 21.12 -13.45
N TYR A 27 -0.56 22.16 -13.61
CA TYR A 27 0.90 22.07 -13.47
C TYR A 27 1.33 21.78 -12.02
N ILE A 28 0.80 22.53 -11.04
CA ILE A 28 1.04 22.28 -9.61
C ILE A 28 0.56 20.87 -9.24
N GLY A 29 -0.63 20.49 -9.71
CA GLY A 29 -1.18 19.17 -9.48
C GLY A 29 -0.32 18.05 -10.08
N ALA A 30 0.23 18.23 -11.28
CA ALA A 30 1.13 17.26 -11.87
C ALA A 30 2.40 17.07 -11.02
N ILE A 31 3.05 18.16 -10.60
CA ILE A 31 4.26 18.11 -9.76
C ILE A 31 3.97 17.36 -8.46
N LEU A 32 2.90 17.75 -7.74
CA LEU A 32 2.52 17.11 -6.49
C LEU A 32 2.18 15.63 -6.69
N ALA A 33 1.43 15.30 -7.74
CA ALA A 33 1.09 13.91 -8.07
C ALA A 33 2.35 13.06 -8.29
N PHE A 34 3.34 13.54 -9.06
CA PHE A 34 4.58 12.79 -9.29
C PHE A 34 5.40 12.61 -8.02
N VAL A 35 5.46 13.62 -7.15
CA VAL A 35 6.10 13.51 -5.83
C VAL A 35 5.44 12.43 -4.98
N PHE A 36 4.10 12.46 -4.84
CA PHE A 36 3.39 11.43 -4.07
C PHE A 36 3.49 10.04 -4.70
N ILE A 37 3.41 9.93 -6.03
CA ILE A 37 3.60 8.66 -6.75
C ILE A 37 4.97 8.06 -6.43
N PHE A 38 6.04 8.87 -6.50
CA PHE A 38 7.39 8.42 -6.22
C PHE A 38 7.52 7.83 -4.80
N PHE A 39 7.12 8.59 -3.78
CA PHE A 39 7.18 8.11 -2.40
C PHE A 39 6.21 6.97 -2.12
N GLY A 40 5.03 6.99 -2.74
CA GLY A 40 4.01 5.94 -2.62
C GLY A 40 4.53 4.62 -3.16
N LEU A 41 5.12 4.60 -4.36
CA LEU A 41 5.71 3.39 -4.94
C LEU A 41 6.85 2.84 -4.07
N ILE A 42 7.79 3.69 -3.67
CA ILE A 42 8.92 3.30 -2.82
C ILE A 42 8.42 2.71 -1.49
N GLY A 43 7.50 3.39 -0.81
CA GLY A 43 6.97 2.95 0.48
C GLY A 43 6.26 1.59 0.36
N ASN A 44 5.44 1.40 -0.67
CA ASN A 44 4.73 0.15 -0.91
C ASN A 44 5.72 -1.01 -1.22
N VAL A 45 6.75 -0.76 -2.04
CA VAL A 45 7.79 -1.75 -2.35
C VAL A 45 8.57 -2.15 -1.09
N ILE A 46 9.02 -1.18 -0.30
CA ILE A 46 9.74 -1.43 0.96
C ILE A 46 8.86 -2.27 1.91
N LEU A 47 7.58 -1.94 2.02
CA LEU A 47 6.68 -2.67 2.91
C LEU A 47 6.47 -4.13 2.46
N ILE A 48 6.23 -4.36 1.16
CA ILE A 48 6.09 -5.70 0.59
C ILE A 48 7.37 -6.50 0.81
N THR A 49 8.51 -5.96 0.38
CA THR A 49 9.82 -6.65 0.47
C THR A 49 10.19 -6.98 1.90
N THR A 50 9.93 -6.09 2.87
CA THR A 50 10.16 -6.34 4.29
C THR A 50 9.32 -7.51 4.80
N ILE A 51 8.02 -7.53 4.49
CA ILE A 51 7.12 -8.60 4.94
C ILE A 51 7.53 -9.96 4.35
N LEU A 52 7.90 -9.99 3.06
CA LEU A 52 8.27 -11.22 2.37
C LEU A 52 9.64 -11.74 2.83
N SER A 53 10.59 -10.85 3.15
CA SER A 53 11.95 -11.22 3.56
C SER A 53 12.01 -11.75 5.00
N VAL A 54 11.10 -11.34 5.88
CA VAL A 54 11.12 -11.73 7.30
C VAL A 54 10.14 -12.86 7.57
N LYS A 55 10.65 -14.07 7.85
CA LYS A 55 9.82 -15.27 8.12
C LYS A 55 8.73 -15.03 9.17
N LYS A 56 9.06 -14.35 10.28
CA LYS A 56 8.11 -14.01 11.36
C LYS A 56 6.96 -13.11 10.90
N LEU A 57 7.22 -12.18 9.97
CA LEU A 57 6.18 -11.32 9.41
C LEU A 57 5.30 -12.08 8.43
N ARG A 58 5.89 -12.90 7.57
CA ARG A 58 5.17 -13.73 6.60
C ARG A 58 4.20 -14.72 7.24
N THR A 59 4.53 -15.26 8.42
CA THR A 59 3.64 -16.17 9.16
C THR A 59 2.45 -15.47 9.81
N ASN A 60 2.47 -14.14 9.94
CA ASN A 60 1.33 -13.40 10.46
C ASN A 60 0.28 -13.24 9.35
N THR A 61 -0.90 -13.80 9.60
CA THR A 61 -2.02 -13.84 8.66
C THR A 61 -2.49 -12.46 8.21
N ILE A 62 -2.42 -11.46 9.08
CA ILE A 62 -2.76 -10.07 8.76
C ILE A 62 -1.82 -9.50 7.70
N ASN A 63 -0.54 -9.87 7.76
CA ASN A 63 0.46 -9.36 6.82
C ASN A 63 0.24 -9.90 5.39
N ILE A 64 -0.45 -11.04 5.23
CA ILE A 64 -0.85 -11.55 3.91
C ILE A 64 -1.86 -10.59 3.25
N PHE A 65 -2.85 -10.12 4.01
CA PHE A 65 -3.79 -9.10 3.52
C PHE A 65 -3.09 -7.79 3.18
N ILE A 66 -2.15 -7.36 4.04
CA ILE A 66 -1.37 -6.14 3.79
C ILE A 66 -0.61 -6.26 2.47
N VAL A 67 0.15 -7.35 2.26
CA VAL A 67 0.90 -7.55 1.01
C VAL A 67 -0.02 -7.55 -0.21
N SER A 68 -1.13 -8.27 -0.17
CA SER A 68 -2.12 -8.28 -1.27
C SER A 68 -2.65 -6.86 -1.58
N LEU A 69 -2.90 -6.07 -0.54
CA LEU A 69 -3.38 -4.70 -0.65
C LEU A 69 -2.31 -3.78 -1.24
N GLN A 70 -1.05 -3.89 -0.79
CA GLN A 70 0.05 -3.06 -1.31
C GLN A 70 0.36 -3.38 -2.78
N PHE A 71 0.20 -4.63 -3.23
CA PHE A 71 0.28 -4.95 -4.66
C PHE A 71 -0.79 -4.23 -5.48
N ASN A 72 -2.00 -4.10 -4.93
CA ASN A 72 -3.07 -3.34 -5.55
C ASN A 72 -2.76 -1.84 -5.58
N ASP A 73 -2.18 -1.30 -4.51
CA ASP A 73 -1.74 0.10 -4.45
C ASP A 73 -0.62 0.38 -5.46
N LEU A 74 0.35 -0.52 -5.63
CA LEU A 74 1.40 -0.39 -6.67
C LEU A 74 0.81 -0.29 -8.08
N LEU A 75 -0.16 -1.14 -8.41
CA LEU A 75 -0.84 -1.10 -9.70
C LEU A 75 -1.61 0.22 -9.87
N ASN A 76 -2.32 0.66 -8.82
CA ASN A 76 -3.11 1.88 -8.88
C ASN A 76 -2.24 3.15 -8.99
N ILE A 77 -1.17 3.23 -8.20
CA ILE A 77 -0.24 4.37 -8.19
C ILE A 77 0.60 4.37 -9.47
N GLY A 78 1.21 3.23 -9.81
CA GLY A 78 2.18 3.11 -10.90
C GLY A 78 1.54 3.13 -12.29
N PHE A 79 0.29 2.70 -12.43
CA PHE A 79 -0.41 2.74 -13.71
C PHE A 79 -1.45 3.85 -13.76
N ASN A 80 -2.49 3.80 -12.92
CA ASN A 80 -3.62 4.72 -13.04
C ASN A 80 -3.22 6.16 -12.70
N GLN A 81 -2.61 6.40 -11.54
CA GLN A 81 -2.24 7.76 -11.15
C GLN A 81 -1.13 8.33 -12.01
N LEU A 82 -0.21 7.48 -12.50
CA LEU A 82 0.83 7.91 -13.45
C LEU A 82 0.22 8.53 -14.71
N PHE A 83 -0.72 7.84 -15.36
CA PHE A 83 -1.35 8.36 -16.58
C PHE A 83 -2.22 9.60 -16.32
N VAL A 84 -2.84 9.69 -15.14
CA VAL A 84 -3.53 10.92 -14.75
C VAL A 84 -2.55 12.07 -14.55
N GLY A 85 -1.42 11.84 -13.87
CA GLY A 85 -0.38 12.84 -13.67
C GLY A 85 0.17 13.35 -15.00
N LEU A 86 0.38 12.44 -15.96
CA LEU A 86 0.76 12.81 -17.33
C LEU A 86 -0.31 13.65 -18.04
N SER A 87 -1.59 13.34 -17.83
CA SER A 87 -2.71 14.14 -18.37
C SER A 87 -2.71 15.56 -17.80
N TYR A 88 -2.39 15.73 -16.51
CA TYR A 88 -2.25 17.04 -15.88
C TYR A 88 -1.03 17.81 -16.37
N ALA A 89 0.11 17.14 -16.55
CA ALA A 89 1.33 17.77 -17.09
C ALA A 89 1.11 18.34 -18.50
N ASN A 90 0.31 17.65 -19.32
CA ASN A 90 0.07 18.02 -20.72
C ASN A 90 -1.23 18.80 -20.96
N ASP A 91 -2.08 18.98 -19.96
CA ASP A 91 -3.42 19.61 -20.08
C ASP A 91 -4.40 18.90 -21.03
N HIS A 92 -4.05 17.69 -21.46
CA HIS A 92 -4.87 16.84 -22.28
C HIS A 92 -4.47 15.37 -22.09
N TRP A 93 -5.34 14.46 -22.53
CA TRP A 93 -5.03 13.04 -22.53
C TRP A 93 -3.98 12.71 -23.59
N VAL A 94 -2.87 12.10 -23.17
CA VAL A 94 -1.76 11.69 -24.06
C VAL A 94 -1.73 10.19 -24.37
N GLY A 95 -2.43 9.36 -23.59
CA GLY A 95 -2.34 7.89 -23.69
C GLY A 95 -3.11 7.27 -24.86
N GLY A 96 -3.78 8.06 -25.70
CA GLY A 96 -4.67 7.55 -26.74
C GLY A 96 -5.85 6.73 -26.20
N ARG A 97 -6.64 6.13 -27.10
CA ARG A 97 -7.90 5.45 -26.74
C ARG A 97 -7.70 4.15 -25.96
N LEU A 98 -6.67 3.37 -26.29
CA LEU A 98 -6.39 2.11 -25.62
C LEU A 98 -6.04 2.32 -24.15
N ILE A 99 -5.08 3.20 -23.85
CA ILE A 99 -4.70 3.48 -22.46
C ILE A 99 -5.86 4.16 -21.71
N CYS A 100 -6.63 5.01 -22.38
CA CYS A 100 -7.85 5.60 -21.79
C CYS A 100 -8.81 4.52 -21.27
N LYS A 101 -9.01 3.47 -22.07
CA LYS A 101 -9.82 2.31 -21.70
C LYS A 101 -9.21 1.49 -20.57
N LEU A 102 -7.91 1.20 -20.66
CA LEU A 102 -7.19 0.43 -19.64
C LEU A 102 -7.16 1.15 -18.29
N VAL A 103 -6.88 2.45 -18.25
CA VAL A 103 -6.84 3.23 -17.00
C VAL A 103 -8.19 3.23 -16.31
N VAL A 104 -9.30 3.35 -17.05
CA VAL A 104 -10.64 3.25 -16.46
C VAL A 104 -10.91 1.86 -15.89
N TYR A 105 -10.55 0.82 -16.63
CA TYR A 105 -10.70 -0.57 -16.19
C TYR A 105 -9.88 -0.86 -14.93
N PHE A 106 -8.57 -0.62 -14.97
CA PHE A 106 -7.67 -0.85 -13.85
C PHE A 106 -8.02 0.05 -12.65
N SER A 107 -8.42 1.30 -12.86
CA SER A 107 -8.87 2.17 -11.76
C SER A 107 -10.09 1.58 -11.05
N THR A 108 -11.07 1.09 -11.80
CA THR A 108 -12.29 0.52 -11.24
C THR A 108 -12.01 -0.79 -10.52
N VAL A 109 -11.24 -1.69 -11.13
CA VAL A 109 -10.85 -2.96 -10.52
C VAL A 109 -10.02 -2.72 -9.26
N CYS A 110 -8.98 -1.87 -9.32
CA CYS A 110 -8.12 -1.62 -8.17
C CYS A 110 -8.87 -0.96 -7.01
N MET A 111 -9.80 -0.04 -7.31
CA MET A 111 -10.64 0.58 -6.30
C MET A 111 -11.60 -0.44 -5.65
N GLY A 112 -12.25 -1.29 -6.45
CA GLY A 112 -13.09 -2.36 -5.94
C GLY A 112 -12.30 -3.36 -5.09
N CYS A 113 -11.10 -3.77 -5.55
CA CYS A 113 -10.19 -4.62 -4.79
C CYS A 113 -9.87 -4.00 -3.43
N LEU A 114 -9.47 -2.72 -3.42
CA LEU A 114 -9.11 -1.97 -2.20
C LEU A 114 -10.28 -1.95 -1.20
N LEU A 115 -11.48 -1.58 -1.64
CA LEU A 115 -12.66 -1.51 -0.77
C LEU A 115 -13.08 -2.88 -0.22
N TRP A 116 -13.07 -3.93 -1.06
CA TRP A 116 -13.36 -5.28 -0.58
C TRP A 116 -12.28 -5.80 0.37
N HIS A 117 -11.01 -5.42 0.19
CA HIS A 117 -9.95 -5.74 1.16
C HIS A 117 -10.24 -5.06 2.50
N HIS A 118 -10.55 -3.76 2.50
CA HIS A 118 -10.93 -3.05 3.72
C HIS A 118 -12.14 -3.69 4.42
N CYS A 119 -13.15 -4.10 3.65
CA CYS A 119 -14.34 -4.79 4.13
C CYS A 119 -14.01 -6.10 4.82
N LEU A 120 -13.30 -7.00 4.13
CA LEU A 120 -12.96 -8.31 4.69
C LEU A 120 -11.98 -8.17 5.87
N ILE A 121 -11.03 -7.24 5.81
CA ILE A 121 -10.19 -6.93 6.97
C ILE A 121 -11.07 -6.47 8.15
N ALA A 122 -12.03 -5.57 7.95
CA ALA A 122 -12.92 -5.09 9.01
C ALA A 122 -13.76 -6.24 9.62
N ILE A 123 -14.29 -7.15 8.82
CA ILE A 123 -15.00 -8.36 9.30
C ILE A 123 -14.05 -9.23 10.12
N HIS A 124 -12.84 -9.50 9.64
CA HIS A 124 -11.85 -10.27 10.38
C HIS A 124 -11.52 -9.60 11.72
N ARG A 125 -11.34 -8.28 11.74
CA ARG A 125 -11.11 -7.52 12.98
C ARG A 125 -12.29 -7.60 13.94
N LEU A 126 -13.53 -7.55 13.43
CA LEU A 126 -14.75 -7.71 14.22
C LEU A 126 -14.78 -9.10 14.88
N ILE A 127 -14.51 -10.17 14.11
CA ILE A 127 -14.48 -11.54 14.64
C ILE A 127 -13.40 -11.69 15.71
N VAL A 128 -12.19 -11.18 15.46
CA VAL A 128 -11.06 -11.28 16.42
C VAL A 128 -11.36 -10.54 17.73
N VAL A 129 -11.98 -9.35 17.67
CA VAL A 129 -12.17 -8.49 18.84
C VAL A 129 -13.47 -8.80 19.60
N VAL A 130 -14.56 -9.08 18.89
CA VAL A 130 -15.91 -9.21 19.46
C VAL A 130 -16.34 -10.67 19.60
N TYR A 131 -15.91 -11.56 18.71
CA TYR A 131 -16.35 -12.96 18.66
C TYR A 131 -15.19 -13.97 18.74
N PRO A 132 -14.37 -13.96 19.81
CA PRO A 132 -13.20 -14.83 19.93
C PRO A 132 -13.54 -16.33 19.97
N SER A 133 -14.76 -16.70 20.37
CA SER A 133 -15.26 -18.07 20.32
C SER A 133 -15.46 -18.57 18.89
N LEU A 134 -15.99 -17.71 18.01
CA LEU A 134 -16.15 -18.00 16.59
C LEU A 134 -14.78 -18.14 15.91
N LEU A 135 -13.83 -17.25 16.24
CA LEU A 135 -12.45 -17.34 15.75
C LEU A 135 -11.82 -18.71 15.98
N ARG A 136 -12.02 -19.31 17.16
CA ARG A 136 -11.48 -20.65 17.49
C ARG A 136 -12.08 -21.79 16.66
N ARG A 137 -13.29 -21.61 16.13
CA ARG A 137 -13.99 -22.62 15.32
C ARG A 137 -13.71 -22.45 13.82
N MET A 138 -13.23 -21.28 13.39
CA MET A 138 -13.00 -20.96 11.98
C MET A 138 -11.60 -21.36 11.51
N SER A 139 -11.52 -21.89 10.28
CA SER A 139 -10.24 -22.03 9.58
C SER A 139 -9.80 -20.68 9.03
N ILE A 140 -8.81 -20.06 9.68
CA ILE A 140 -8.27 -18.77 9.26
C ILE A 140 -7.57 -18.84 7.89
N LYS A 141 -6.97 -19.99 7.55
CA LYS A 141 -6.38 -20.21 6.22
C LYS A 141 -7.46 -20.15 5.14
N THR A 142 -8.58 -20.85 5.35
CA THR A 142 -9.71 -20.86 4.42
C THR A 142 -10.29 -19.46 4.28
N TYR A 143 -10.49 -18.75 5.39
CA TYR A 143 -10.96 -17.37 5.38
C TYR A 143 -10.08 -16.45 4.52
N ILE A 144 -8.75 -16.54 4.67
CA ILE A 144 -7.80 -15.74 3.90
C ILE A 144 -7.89 -16.07 2.42
N ILE A 145 -7.86 -17.35 2.04
CA ILE A 145 -7.91 -17.77 0.64
C ILE A 145 -9.20 -17.27 -0.03
N VAL A 146 -10.35 -17.52 0.61
CA VAL A 146 -11.65 -17.05 0.12
C VAL A 146 -11.67 -15.53 -0.01
N SER A 147 -11.12 -14.81 0.98
CA SER A 147 -11.07 -13.35 0.95
C SER A 147 -10.21 -12.81 -0.19
N LEU A 148 -9.03 -13.40 -0.41
CA LEU A 148 -8.14 -13.04 -1.51
C LEU A 148 -8.77 -13.33 -2.87
N VAL A 149 -9.54 -14.42 -3.01
CA VAL A 149 -10.26 -14.72 -4.25
C VAL A 149 -11.39 -13.73 -4.49
N ILE A 150 -12.26 -13.51 -3.49
CA ILE A 150 -13.41 -12.59 -3.60
C ILE A 150 -12.93 -11.18 -3.97
N THR A 151 -11.91 -10.68 -3.27
CA THR A 151 -11.40 -9.33 -3.50
C THR A 151 -10.85 -9.10 -4.91
N ARG A 152 -10.52 -10.14 -5.67
CA ARG A 152 -10.05 -10.03 -7.05
C ARG A 152 -11.15 -10.35 -8.06
N VAL A 153 -11.81 -11.48 -7.87
CA VAL A 153 -12.80 -11.98 -8.83
C VAL A 153 -14.02 -11.05 -8.90
N LEU A 154 -14.51 -10.55 -7.76
CA LEU A 154 -15.72 -9.73 -7.73
C LEU A 154 -15.54 -8.38 -8.47
N PRO A 155 -14.50 -7.57 -8.19
CA PRO A 155 -14.25 -6.34 -8.96
C PRO A 155 -14.01 -6.59 -10.46
N ILE A 156 -13.27 -7.65 -10.80
CA ILE A 156 -13.00 -8.02 -12.20
C ILE A 156 -14.32 -8.35 -12.90
N ALA A 157 -15.15 -9.21 -12.30
CA ALA A 157 -16.44 -9.62 -12.84
C ALA A 157 -17.36 -8.42 -13.08
N CYS A 158 -17.45 -7.49 -12.12
CA CYS A 158 -18.22 -6.26 -12.29
C CYS A 158 -17.72 -5.40 -13.46
N CYS A 159 -16.44 -5.44 -13.82
CA CYS A 159 -15.86 -4.61 -14.88
C CYS A 159 -15.91 -5.24 -16.27
N ILE A 160 -16.23 -6.54 -16.42
CA ILE A 160 -16.28 -7.23 -17.72
C ILE A 160 -17.16 -6.50 -18.74
N PRO A 161 -18.40 -6.06 -18.44
CA PRO A 161 -19.25 -5.41 -19.42
C PRO A 161 -18.68 -4.06 -19.92
N SER A 162 -17.96 -3.34 -19.05
CA SER A 162 -17.26 -2.10 -19.45
C SER A 162 -16.13 -2.36 -20.44
N PHE A 163 -15.45 -3.49 -20.28
CA PHE A 163 -14.33 -3.85 -21.13
C PHE A 163 -14.80 -4.30 -22.53
N LEU A 164 -15.94 -4.99 -22.61
CA LEU A 164 -16.49 -5.45 -23.89
C LEU A 164 -17.19 -4.35 -24.68
N THR A 165 -17.69 -3.32 -24.02
CA THR A 165 -18.40 -2.20 -24.67
C THR A 165 -17.48 -1.02 -24.95
N ASP A 166 -17.87 -0.16 -25.89
CA ASP A 166 -17.22 1.13 -26.13
C ASP A 166 -17.86 2.25 -25.29
N SER A 167 -17.91 2.03 -23.98
CA SER A 167 -18.64 2.89 -23.05
C SER A 167 -17.76 3.89 -22.30
N ILE A 168 -16.58 4.20 -22.84
CA ILE A 168 -15.56 5.03 -22.18
C ILE A 168 -15.38 6.34 -22.95
N SER A 169 -15.36 7.45 -22.21
CA SER A 169 -15.20 8.78 -22.79
C SER A 169 -14.26 9.62 -21.95
N TYR A 170 -13.54 10.53 -22.61
CA TYR A 170 -12.65 11.48 -21.98
C TYR A 170 -13.43 12.68 -21.44
N SER A 171 -13.20 13.02 -20.18
CA SER A 171 -13.75 14.22 -19.54
C SER A 171 -12.70 15.32 -19.51
N HIS A 172 -12.96 16.41 -20.23
CA HIS A 172 -12.10 17.60 -20.25
C HIS A 172 -12.05 18.33 -18.90
N GLN A 173 -13.13 18.29 -18.11
CA GLN A 173 -13.20 18.95 -16.80
C GLN A 173 -12.30 18.29 -15.75
N ALA A 174 -12.18 16.96 -15.81
CA ALA A 174 -11.38 16.19 -14.87
C ALA A 174 -10.02 15.80 -15.45
N LEU A 175 -9.76 16.13 -16.72
CA LEU A 175 -8.67 15.62 -17.56
C LEU A 175 -8.46 14.10 -17.39
N ARG A 176 -9.56 13.34 -17.36
CA ARG A 176 -9.61 11.91 -17.02
C ARG A 176 -10.59 11.15 -17.89
N CYS A 177 -10.25 9.91 -18.19
CA CYS A 177 -11.16 8.96 -18.84
C CYS A 177 -12.18 8.39 -17.86
N SER A 178 -13.39 8.12 -18.33
CA SER A 178 -14.51 7.82 -17.45
C SER A 178 -15.59 6.95 -18.12
N ILE A 179 -16.23 6.08 -17.33
CA ILE A 179 -17.36 5.24 -17.78
C ILE A 179 -18.58 6.13 -18.04
N ARG A 180 -19.27 5.92 -19.16
CA ARG A 180 -20.51 6.60 -19.57
C ARG A 180 -21.76 5.72 -19.38
N ASN A 181 -21.62 4.40 -19.41
CA ASN A 181 -22.75 3.49 -19.28
C ASN A 181 -23.40 3.59 -17.89
N LYS A 182 -24.68 4.00 -17.83
CA LYS A 182 -25.42 4.23 -16.58
C LYS A 182 -25.60 2.96 -15.75
N LEU A 183 -25.92 1.82 -16.39
CA LEU A 183 -26.08 0.53 -15.71
C LEU A 183 -24.77 0.11 -15.04
N GLN A 184 -23.67 0.24 -15.76
CA GLN A 184 -22.35 -0.06 -15.23
C GLN A 184 -21.96 0.85 -14.06
N ILE A 185 -22.22 2.15 -14.18
CA ILE A 185 -21.99 3.11 -13.09
C ILE A 185 -22.79 2.68 -11.86
N PHE A 186 -24.06 2.30 -12.03
CA PHE A 186 -24.92 1.82 -10.95
C PHE A 186 -24.38 0.53 -10.31
N ILE A 187 -23.96 -0.46 -11.10
CA ILE A 187 -23.35 -1.70 -10.60
C ILE A 187 -22.08 -1.39 -9.78
N ASN A 188 -21.18 -0.57 -10.31
CA ASN A 188 -19.94 -0.20 -9.62
C ASN A 188 -20.23 0.58 -8.33
N LEU A 189 -21.16 1.53 -8.37
CA LEU A 189 -21.56 2.32 -7.20
C LEU A 189 -22.16 1.41 -6.12
N THR A 190 -23.03 0.48 -6.47
CA THR A 190 -23.72 -0.36 -5.49
C THR A 190 -22.82 -1.47 -4.96
N VAL A 191 -22.20 -2.27 -5.84
CA VAL A 191 -21.48 -3.50 -5.47
C VAL A 191 -20.05 -3.22 -5.03
N LEU A 192 -19.34 -2.31 -5.72
CA LEU A 192 -17.93 -2.05 -5.44
C LEU A 192 -17.72 -0.92 -4.42
N ILE A 193 -18.68 0.00 -4.28
CA ILE A 193 -18.56 1.15 -3.39
C ILE A 193 -19.49 1.03 -2.19
N LEU A 194 -20.81 1.12 -2.38
CA LEU A 194 -21.77 1.27 -1.28
C LEU A 194 -21.78 0.05 -0.36
N LEU A 195 -21.92 -1.15 -0.92
CA LEU A 195 -21.99 -2.40 -0.15
C LEU A 195 -20.79 -2.60 0.79
N PRO A 196 -19.52 -2.59 0.33
CA PRO A 196 -18.39 -2.74 1.23
C PRO A 196 -18.28 -1.59 2.25
N ASN A 197 -18.57 -0.34 1.88
CA ASN A 197 -18.52 0.78 2.83
C ASN A 197 -19.52 0.61 3.97
N VAL A 198 -20.76 0.21 3.67
CA VAL A 198 -21.79 -0.05 4.67
C VAL A 198 -21.34 -1.16 5.63
N ILE A 199 -20.82 -2.28 5.10
CA ILE A 199 -20.30 -3.38 5.93
C ILE A 199 -19.14 -2.93 6.82
N ILE A 200 -18.20 -2.15 6.29
CA ILE A 200 -17.06 -1.61 7.06
C ILE A 200 -17.55 -0.76 8.23
N ILE A 201 -18.50 0.16 7.99
CA ILE A 201 -19.06 1.04 9.02
C ILE A 201 -19.71 0.21 10.12
N PHE A 202 -20.57 -0.77 9.77
CA PHE A 202 -21.18 -1.65 10.76
C PHE A 202 -20.15 -2.45 11.56
N CYS A 203 -19.10 -2.96 10.92
CA CYS A 203 -18.04 -3.70 11.60
C CYS A 203 -17.31 -2.82 12.62
N PHE A 204 -16.88 -1.61 12.23
CA PHE A 204 -16.18 -0.72 13.16
C PHE A 204 -17.08 -0.17 14.28
N LEU A 205 -18.36 0.09 14.00
CA LEU A 205 -19.35 0.44 15.03
C LEU A 205 -19.53 -0.71 16.04
N GLY A 206 -19.68 -1.95 15.57
CA GLY A 206 -19.79 -3.12 16.45
C GLY A 206 -18.56 -3.29 17.35
N ILE A 207 -17.35 -3.08 16.80
CA ILE A 207 -16.11 -3.08 17.59
C ILE A 207 -16.11 -1.96 18.62
N PHE A 208 -16.50 -0.74 18.23
CA PHE A 208 -16.56 0.40 19.14
C PHE A 208 -17.48 0.14 20.33
N PHE A 209 -18.71 -0.32 20.07
CA PHE A 209 -19.68 -0.63 21.13
C PHE A 209 -19.19 -1.76 22.05
N HIS A 210 -18.58 -2.82 21.50
CA HIS A 210 -18.02 -3.90 22.32
C HIS A 210 -16.91 -3.40 23.25
N VAL A 211 -15.98 -2.59 22.74
CA VAL A 211 -14.88 -2.02 23.54
C VAL A 211 -15.39 -1.04 24.58
N TYR A 212 -16.38 -0.21 24.24
CA TYR A 212 -17.02 0.72 25.16
C TYR A 212 -17.72 -0.01 26.31
N HIS A 213 -18.54 -1.01 26.00
CA HIS A 213 -19.25 -1.80 27.00
C HIS A 213 -18.27 -2.57 27.91
N ALA A 214 -17.25 -3.21 27.34
CA ALA A 214 -16.23 -3.91 28.12
C ALA A 214 -15.48 -2.97 29.08
N SER A 215 -15.23 -1.73 28.68
CA SER A 215 -14.59 -0.71 29.53
C SER A 215 -15.51 -0.24 30.65
N TYR A 216 -16.80 -0.05 30.34
CA TYR A 216 -17.81 0.34 31.33
C TYR A 216 -18.03 -0.73 32.41
N THR A 217 -18.16 -2.01 32.02
CA THR A 217 -18.34 -3.11 32.98
C THR A 217 -17.08 -3.33 33.83
N SER A 218 -15.88 -3.21 33.23
CA SER A 218 -14.62 -3.37 33.96
C SER A 218 -14.38 -2.28 35.02
N GLY A 219 -14.97 -1.10 34.87
CA GLY A 219 -14.93 -0.05 35.90
C GLY A 219 -15.82 -0.31 37.11
N ARG A 220 -16.71 -1.32 37.03
CA ARG A 220 -17.71 -1.65 38.06
C ARG A 220 -17.40 -2.94 38.81
N THR A 221 -16.50 -3.78 38.29
CA THR A 221 -16.02 -5.01 38.92
C THR A 221 -14.50 -4.94 39.10
N ASN A 222 -14.01 -4.94 40.35
CA ASN A 222 -12.58 -4.93 40.72
C ASN A 222 -11.84 -6.25 40.39
N THR A 223 -12.20 -6.96 39.32
CA THR A 223 -11.58 -8.21 38.90
C THR A 223 -10.78 -8.01 37.61
N PRO A 224 -9.48 -7.74 37.69
CA PRO A 224 -8.65 -7.57 36.50
C PRO A 224 -8.27 -8.95 35.95
N SER A 225 -8.90 -9.37 34.85
CA SER A 225 -8.33 -10.44 34.01
C SER A 225 -7.15 -9.87 33.19
N VAL A 226 -6.00 -9.71 33.85
CA VAL A 226 -4.82 -8.99 33.34
C VAL A 226 -4.32 -9.55 31.99
N SER A 227 -4.34 -10.87 31.80
CA SER A 227 -3.81 -11.50 30.57
C SER A 227 -4.69 -11.29 29.32
N THR A 228 -6.02 -11.41 29.45
CA THR A 228 -6.99 -11.14 28.37
C THR A 228 -6.96 -9.66 27.96
N SER A 229 -6.68 -8.76 28.90
CA SER A 229 -6.60 -7.32 28.63
C SER A 229 -5.43 -6.95 27.71
N HIS A 230 -4.26 -7.58 27.86
CA HIS A 230 -3.07 -7.24 27.06
C HIS A 230 -3.18 -7.71 25.61
N SER A 231 -3.65 -8.94 25.37
CA SER A 231 -3.89 -9.43 24.00
C SER A 231 -4.99 -8.62 23.31
N LEU A 232 -6.10 -8.34 24.01
CA LEU A 232 -7.18 -7.51 23.48
C LEU A 232 -6.72 -6.09 23.14
N ARG A 233 -5.93 -5.44 24.00
CA ARG A 233 -5.36 -4.10 23.73
C ARG A 233 -4.47 -4.10 22.48
N ARG A 234 -3.67 -5.15 22.28
CA ARG A 234 -2.88 -5.31 21.04
C ARG A 234 -3.81 -5.40 19.83
N GLU A 235 -4.85 -6.22 19.90
CA GLU A 235 -5.82 -6.35 18.80
C GLU A 235 -6.56 -5.02 18.55
N ILE A 236 -7.00 -4.29 19.58
CA ILE A 236 -7.63 -2.97 19.41
C ILE A 236 -6.69 -1.97 18.72
N ARG A 237 -5.40 -1.96 19.09
CA ARG A 237 -4.39 -1.10 18.45
C ARG A 237 -4.27 -1.41 16.95
N ILE A 238 -4.22 -2.70 16.60
CA ILE A 238 -4.16 -3.14 15.20
C ILE A 238 -5.46 -2.76 14.46
N THR A 239 -6.62 -2.92 15.09
CA THR A 239 -7.90 -2.52 14.50
C THR A 239 -7.96 -1.01 14.26
N LYS A 240 -7.48 -0.19 15.20
CA LYS A 240 -7.40 1.28 15.05
C LYS A 240 -6.58 1.67 13.81
N MET A 241 -5.48 0.97 13.54
CA MET A 241 -4.69 1.19 12.32
C MET A 241 -5.51 0.97 11.05
N PHE A 242 -6.28 -0.12 10.98
CA PHE A 242 -7.15 -0.38 9.82
C PHE A 242 -8.30 0.63 9.70
N ALA A 243 -8.84 1.11 10.82
CA ALA A 243 -9.82 2.20 10.82
C ALA A 243 -9.21 3.49 10.26
N VAL A 244 -8.00 3.87 10.68
CA VAL A 244 -7.29 5.06 10.14
C VAL A 244 -7.05 4.92 8.64
N LEU A 245 -6.58 3.75 8.17
CA LEU A 245 -6.38 3.50 6.74
C LEU A 245 -7.69 3.65 5.94
N PHE A 246 -8.79 3.09 6.45
CA PHE A 246 -10.10 3.24 5.82
C PHE A 246 -10.56 4.70 5.82
N THR A 247 -10.41 5.43 6.92
CA THR A 247 -10.79 6.85 7.00
C THR A 247 -10.00 7.71 6.02
N LEU A 248 -8.69 7.49 5.90
CA LEU A 248 -7.86 8.20 4.92
C LEU A 248 -8.33 7.92 3.49
N PHE A 249 -8.59 6.65 3.15
CA PHE A 249 -9.14 6.31 1.84
C PHE A 249 -10.53 6.94 1.63
N PHE A 250 -11.41 6.88 2.63
CA PHE A 250 -12.78 7.38 2.56
C PHE A 250 -12.79 8.89 2.26
N LEU A 251 -12.05 9.67 3.05
CA LEU A 251 -11.90 11.12 2.86
C LEU A 251 -11.13 11.45 1.57
N GLY A 252 -10.24 10.55 1.14
CA GLY A 252 -9.47 10.68 -0.10
C GLY A 252 -10.29 10.55 -1.37
N TYR A 253 -11.08 9.48 -1.45
CA TYR A 253 -11.71 9.02 -2.68
C TYR A 253 -13.17 9.47 -2.84
N HIS A 254 -13.97 9.42 -1.77
CA HIS A 254 -15.41 9.68 -1.89
C HIS A 254 -15.77 11.10 -2.30
N PRO A 255 -15.06 12.17 -1.88
CA PRO A 255 -15.35 13.51 -2.38
C PRO A 255 -15.29 13.59 -3.92
N TYR A 256 -14.33 12.92 -4.56
CA TYR A 256 -14.25 12.84 -6.03
C TYR A 256 -15.47 12.13 -6.63
N GLY A 257 -15.85 10.98 -6.06
CA GLY A 257 -17.02 10.21 -6.51
C GLY A 257 -18.33 10.97 -6.33
N PHE A 258 -18.49 11.66 -5.19
CA PHE A 258 -19.65 12.47 -4.85
C PHE A 258 -19.80 13.65 -5.80
N VAL A 259 -18.76 14.46 -5.96
CA VAL A 259 -18.79 15.62 -6.88
C VAL A 259 -19.12 15.17 -8.29
N ARG A 260 -18.51 14.08 -8.78
CA ARG A 260 -18.81 13.54 -10.12
C ARG A 260 -20.25 13.03 -10.27
N ALA A 261 -20.87 12.52 -9.21
CA ALA A 261 -22.25 12.02 -9.26
C ALA A 261 -23.29 13.16 -9.28
N TYR A 262 -23.01 14.25 -8.56
CA TYR A 262 -23.93 15.38 -8.38
C TYR A 262 -23.72 16.49 -9.41
N ASP A 263 -22.51 16.70 -9.92
CA ASP A 263 -22.21 17.73 -10.93
C ASP A 263 -22.66 17.34 -12.36
N LYS A 264 -23.94 16.96 -12.51
CA LYS A 264 -24.53 16.63 -13.81
C LYS A 264 -24.66 17.86 -14.71
N ARG A 265 -24.75 19.05 -14.12
CA ARG A 265 -24.90 20.33 -14.83
C ARG A 265 -23.57 21.04 -15.09
N ARG A 266 -22.43 20.46 -14.70
CA ARG A 266 -21.09 21.01 -14.97
C ARG A 266 -20.90 22.42 -14.39
N GLN A 267 -21.52 22.70 -13.25
CA GLN A 267 -21.53 24.02 -12.62
C GLN A 267 -20.33 24.24 -11.69
N LEU A 268 -19.66 23.16 -11.27
CA LEU A 268 -18.48 23.28 -10.42
C LEU A 268 -17.24 23.69 -11.22
N HIS A 269 -16.40 24.50 -10.58
CA HIS A 269 -15.13 24.93 -11.16
C HIS A 269 -14.22 23.71 -11.43
N PRO A 270 -13.68 23.52 -12.65
CA PRO A 270 -12.91 22.33 -13.01
C PRO A 270 -11.68 22.06 -12.12
N ASP A 271 -11.10 23.10 -11.52
CA ASP A 271 -9.95 22.99 -10.61
C ASP A 271 -10.22 22.09 -9.39
N ILE A 272 -11.49 22.01 -8.96
CA ILE A 272 -11.90 21.14 -7.86
C ILE A 272 -11.58 19.66 -8.19
N PHE A 273 -11.74 19.23 -9.46
CA PHE A 273 -11.43 17.86 -9.85
C PHE A 273 -9.94 17.52 -9.74
N VAL A 274 -9.06 18.51 -9.97
CA VAL A 274 -7.61 18.33 -9.78
C VAL A 274 -7.29 18.17 -8.30
N LEU A 275 -7.84 19.04 -7.45
CA LEU A 275 -7.66 18.95 -5.99
C LEU A 275 -8.16 17.62 -5.42
N LEU A 276 -9.37 17.20 -5.78
CA LEU A 276 -9.95 15.93 -5.32
C LEU A 276 -9.16 14.72 -5.82
N THR A 277 -8.60 14.81 -7.02
CA THR A 277 -7.69 13.80 -7.55
C THR A 277 -6.40 13.71 -6.74
N LEU A 278 -5.81 14.85 -6.38
CA LEU A 278 -4.62 14.88 -5.53
C LEU A 278 -4.91 14.31 -4.16
N LEU A 279 -6.04 14.66 -3.56
CA LEU A 279 -6.47 14.13 -2.27
C LEU A 279 -6.61 12.59 -2.31
N TYR A 280 -7.15 12.05 -3.41
CA TYR A 280 -7.18 10.61 -3.64
C TYR A 280 -5.78 10.01 -3.82
N CYS A 281 -4.89 10.67 -4.57
CA CYS A 281 -3.51 10.22 -4.74
C CYS A 281 -2.76 10.17 -3.40
N ILE A 282 -2.91 11.20 -2.57
CA ILE A 282 -2.31 11.28 -1.24
C ILE A 282 -2.80 10.14 -0.35
N SER A 283 -4.12 9.86 -0.34
CA SER A 283 -4.67 8.84 0.55
C SER A 283 -4.15 7.43 0.25
N ILE A 284 -3.99 7.08 -1.03
CA ILE A 284 -3.43 5.78 -1.42
C ILE A 284 -1.90 5.72 -1.22
N CYS A 285 -1.18 6.84 -1.40
CA CYS A 285 0.27 6.87 -1.18
C CYS A 285 0.63 6.89 0.31
N ALA A 286 -0.32 7.27 1.19
CA ALA A 286 -0.12 7.32 2.63
C ALA A 286 -0.13 5.93 3.31
N SER A 287 -0.62 4.89 2.64
CA SER A 287 -0.81 3.57 3.27
C SER A 287 0.46 3.00 3.92
N PRO A 288 1.66 3.04 3.31
CA PRO A 288 2.88 2.48 3.91
C PRO A 288 3.35 3.30 5.13
N PHE A 289 3.13 4.61 5.13
CA PHE A 289 3.47 5.50 6.24
C PHE A 289 2.63 5.19 7.46
N VAL A 290 1.34 4.95 7.28
CA VAL A 290 0.44 4.55 8.37
C VAL A 290 0.88 3.22 8.99
N TYR A 291 1.23 2.24 8.16
CA TYR A 291 1.79 0.97 8.66
C TYR A 291 3.12 1.19 9.41
N GLY A 292 4.00 2.02 8.87
CA GLY A 292 5.28 2.39 9.50
C GLY A 292 5.11 3.09 10.85
N ILE A 293 4.06 3.90 11.04
CA ILE A 293 3.83 4.63 12.30
C ILE A 293 3.08 3.75 13.32
N MET A 294 2.04 3.05 12.88
CA MET A 294 1.09 2.40 13.78
C MET A 294 1.38 0.91 14.04
N ASN A 295 2.24 0.28 13.23
CA ASN A 295 2.66 -1.10 13.43
C ASN A 295 4.14 -1.17 13.82
N ASN A 296 4.42 -1.16 15.13
CA ASN A 296 5.78 -1.21 15.68
C ASN A 296 6.60 -2.40 15.16
N GLN A 297 5.96 -3.55 14.90
CA GLN A 297 6.66 -4.74 14.42
C GLN A 297 7.10 -4.54 12.96
N LEU A 298 6.22 -4.02 12.10
CA LEU A 298 6.58 -3.69 10.72
C LEU A 298 7.62 -2.57 10.69
N ARG A 299 7.44 -1.51 11.47
CA ARG A 299 8.39 -0.39 11.57
C ARG A 299 9.80 -0.87 11.86
N HIS A 300 9.97 -1.71 12.88
CA HIS A 300 11.29 -2.17 13.31
C HIS A 300 11.99 -2.99 12.22
N GLU A 301 11.26 -3.91 11.57
CA GLU A 301 11.82 -4.73 10.49
C GLU A 301 12.07 -3.90 9.22
N CYS A 302 11.20 -2.93 8.89
CA CYS A 302 11.44 -2.01 7.76
C CYS A 302 12.72 -1.21 7.99
N MET A 303 12.91 -0.62 9.19
CA MET A 303 14.14 0.11 9.51
C MET A 303 15.36 -0.80 9.42
N ARG A 304 15.27 -2.05 9.91
CA ARG A 304 16.36 -3.02 9.79
C ARG A 304 16.71 -3.31 8.32
N VAL A 305 15.73 -3.53 7.45
CA VAL A 305 15.95 -3.79 6.02
C VAL A 305 16.59 -2.56 5.36
N ILE A 306 16.07 -1.36 5.62
CA ILE A 306 16.62 -0.11 5.07
C ILE A 306 18.08 0.07 5.51
N PHE A 307 18.37 -0.06 6.81
CA PHE A 307 19.73 0.11 7.33
C PHE A 307 20.69 -1.00 6.93
N ASN A 308 20.24 -2.27 6.86
CA ASN A 308 21.09 -3.36 6.42
C ASN A 308 21.35 -3.33 4.91
N CYS A 309 20.40 -2.90 4.08
CA CYS A 309 20.66 -2.62 2.67
C CYS A 309 21.69 -1.49 2.51
N TRP A 310 21.61 -0.45 3.35
CA TRP A 310 22.60 0.62 3.38
C TRP A 310 23.98 0.14 3.86
N HIS A 311 24.02 -0.76 4.84
CA HIS A 311 25.26 -1.30 5.38
C HIS A 311 25.92 -2.33 4.44
N CYS A 312 25.14 -3.16 3.73
CA CYS A 312 25.64 -4.07 2.69
C CYS A 312 26.18 -3.30 1.48
N GLN A 313 25.50 -2.23 1.03
CA GLN A 313 26.04 -1.34 -0.01
C GLN A 313 27.40 -0.76 0.40
N LYS A 314 27.53 -0.33 1.66
CA LYS A 314 28.79 0.23 2.16
C LYS A 314 29.92 -0.80 2.22
N ILE A 315 29.63 -2.08 2.49
CA ILE A 315 30.65 -3.16 2.51
C ILE A 315 31.06 -3.54 1.08
N ASP A 316 30.11 -3.60 0.14
CA ASP A 316 30.42 -3.88 -1.27
C ASP A 316 31.20 -2.74 -1.94
N ASP A 317 30.91 -1.48 -1.59
CA ASP A 317 31.67 -0.32 -2.05
C ASP A 317 33.10 -0.32 -1.48
N TYR A 318 33.29 -0.67 -0.20
CA TYR A 318 34.61 -0.86 0.40
C TYR A 318 35.40 -2.00 -0.28
N ARG A 319 34.73 -3.10 -0.62
CA ARG A 319 35.35 -4.26 -1.29
C ARG A 319 35.73 -3.95 -2.74
N LYS A 320 34.92 -3.18 -3.47
CA LYS A 320 35.27 -2.68 -4.81
C LYS A 320 36.43 -1.68 -4.76
N TYR A 321 36.49 -0.83 -3.74
CA TYR A 321 37.60 0.12 -3.54
C TYR A 321 38.91 -0.59 -3.12
N SER A 322 38.84 -1.67 -2.34
CA SER A 322 40.04 -2.43 -1.94
C SER A 322 40.60 -3.26 -3.09
N HIS A 323 39.77 -3.92 -3.90
CA HIS A 323 40.21 -4.68 -5.07
C HIS A 323 40.82 -3.80 -6.17
N SER A 324 40.36 -2.56 -6.33
CA SER A 324 40.97 -1.59 -7.26
C SER A 324 42.32 -1.06 -6.77
N ARG A 325 42.57 -0.99 -5.45
CA ARG A 325 43.91 -0.69 -4.90
C ARG A 325 44.88 -1.89 -4.96
N LEU A 326 44.39 -3.10 -4.72
CA LEU A 326 45.23 -4.32 -4.78
C LEU A 326 45.75 -4.62 -6.20
N ASN A 327 44.98 -4.30 -7.24
CA ASN A 327 45.42 -4.43 -8.63
C ASN A 327 46.41 -3.34 -9.09
N SER A 328 46.63 -2.30 -8.29
CA SER A 328 47.58 -1.22 -8.61
C SER A 328 48.92 -1.35 -7.87
N THR A 329 49.09 -2.34 -6.98
CA THR A 329 50.21 -2.29 -6.00
C THR A 329 50.95 -3.61 -5.74
N VAL A 330 50.90 -4.64 -6.60
CA VAL A 330 51.75 -5.83 -6.39
C VAL A 330 52.42 -6.30 -7.69
N PRO A 331 53.77 -6.23 -7.77
CA PRO A 331 54.55 -7.01 -8.72
C PRO A 331 54.60 -8.47 -8.27
N THR A 332 54.36 -9.37 -9.22
CA THR A 332 54.40 -10.82 -9.09
C THR A 332 55.76 -11.31 -8.61
N ALA A 333 55.81 -12.03 -7.49
CA ALA A 333 56.94 -12.89 -7.15
C ALA A 333 56.42 -14.21 -6.58
N LEU A 334 56.78 -15.28 -7.29
CA LEU A 334 56.54 -16.69 -6.99
C LEU A 334 57.13 -17.11 -5.62
N THR A 335 56.54 -18.14 -5.01
CA THR A 335 57.22 -19.45 -4.88
C THR A 335 56.21 -20.53 -4.49
N VAL A 336 56.20 -21.58 -5.31
CA VAL A 336 55.56 -22.88 -5.09
C VAL A 336 56.54 -23.75 -4.28
N ILE A 337 56.07 -24.40 -3.21
CA ILE A 337 56.66 -25.66 -2.74
C ILE A 337 55.53 -26.64 -2.42
N HIS A 338 55.61 -27.78 -3.08
CA HIS A 338 54.81 -29.00 -2.95
C HIS A 338 55.49 -29.89 -1.90
N ASP A 339 54.74 -30.61 -1.05
CA ASP A 339 55.02 -32.04 -0.84
C ASP A 339 53.88 -32.83 -0.19
N ASN A 340 53.83 -34.11 -0.57
CA ASN A 340 52.82 -35.13 -0.28
C ASN A 340 53.08 -35.88 1.04
N GLY A 341 52.08 -36.62 1.54
CA GLY A 341 52.31 -37.67 2.55
C GLY A 341 51.03 -38.26 3.13
N ASP A 342 50.95 -39.58 3.11
CA ASP A 342 49.77 -40.46 3.09
C ASP A 342 49.15 -40.84 4.46
N ASP A 343 48.03 -41.56 4.35
CA ASP A 343 47.49 -42.61 5.24
C ASP A 343 46.49 -42.31 6.39
N GLY A 344 45.36 -43.06 6.33
CA GLY A 344 44.87 -43.78 7.52
C GLY A 344 43.43 -43.53 8.00
N ARG A 345 42.48 -44.35 7.50
CA ARG A 345 41.10 -44.63 7.99
C ARG A 345 40.84 -44.51 9.51
N ALA A 346 39.67 -43.97 9.89
CA ALA A 346 38.53 -44.70 10.48
C ALA A 346 37.51 -43.80 11.23
N SER A 347 36.22 -44.04 11.00
CA SER A 347 35.06 -43.73 11.88
C SER A 347 34.56 -45.08 12.45
N PRO A 348 33.65 -45.22 13.47
CA PRO A 348 32.65 -44.24 13.98
C PRO A 348 32.35 -44.25 15.52
N SER A 349 31.57 -43.24 15.93
CA SER A 349 30.62 -43.11 17.07
C SER A 349 30.75 -43.91 18.39
N MET A 350 30.73 -43.21 19.54
CA MET A 350 29.84 -43.57 20.67
C MET A 350 29.53 -42.37 21.58
N ARG A 351 28.34 -42.39 22.18
CA ARG A 351 27.62 -41.31 22.87
C ARG A 351 28.05 -41.12 24.34
N HIS A 352 27.74 -39.91 24.82
CA HIS A 352 27.37 -39.51 26.18
C HIS A 352 28.40 -39.66 27.31
N LEU A 353 28.80 -38.51 27.88
CA LEU A 353 28.63 -38.20 29.31
C LEU A 353 28.85 -36.70 29.59
N THR A 354 27.83 -36.12 30.22
CA THR A 354 27.85 -35.05 31.24
C THR A 354 28.38 -33.65 30.92
N SER A 355 27.39 -32.75 30.76
CA SER A 355 27.17 -31.50 31.50
C SER A 355 28.25 -31.01 32.49
N GLN A 356 28.43 -29.68 32.50
CA GLN A 356 29.16 -28.83 33.44
C GLN A 356 30.65 -28.59 33.15
N GLN A 357 30.95 -27.56 32.34
CA GLN A 357 32.05 -26.61 32.58
C GLN A 357 32.11 -25.54 31.47
N ILE A 358 31.15 -24.61 31.45
CA ILE A 358 31.35 -23.30 30.78
C ILE A 358 30.90 -22.21 31.75
N ARG A 359 31.67 -22.08 32.83
CA ARG A 359 31.70 -20.87 33.68
C ARG A 359 33.11 -20.79 34.26
N LYS A 360 33.75 -19.63 34.07
CA LYS A 360 35.11 -19.25 34.50
C LYS A 360 36.25 -19.54 33.51
N LYS A 361 36.34 -18.69 32.47
CA LYS A 361 37.62 -18.10 32.03
C LYS A 361 37.33 -16.68 31.53
N SER A 362 37.16 -15.76 32.48
CA SER A 362 37.29 -14.32 32.27
C SER A 362 37.80 -13.70 33.56
N SER A 363 39.12 -13.66 33.67
CA SER A 363 40.01 -12.92 34.58
C SER A 363 41.38 -13.26 33.98
N THR A 364 42.22 -12.32 33.54
CA THR A 364 42.81 -11.24 34.33
C THR A 364 43.47 -10.26 33.37
N ALA A 365 43.23 -8.95 33.52
CA ALA A 365 44.11 -7.91 33.00
C ALA A 365 43.96 -6.66 33.88
N THR A 366 44.66 -6.68 35.01
CA THR A 366 44.92 -5.50 35.85
C THR A 366 46.26 -4.93 35.40
N ILE A 367 46.30 -3.68 34.96
CA ILE A 367 47.51 -2.88 34.86
C ILE A 367 47.27 -1.63 35.71
N VAL A 368 48.05 -1.52 36.78
CA VAL A 368 48.25 -0.32 37.61
C VAL A 368 49.67 0.15 37.31
N ASN A 369 49.86 1.44 37.00
CA ASN A 369 51.02 2.22 37.45
C ASN A 369 50.81 3.73 37.17
N THR A 370 50.75 4.53 38.25
CA THR A 370 51.71 5.59 38.70
C THR A 370 51.49 6.95 38.02
N ALA A 371 50.94 7.96 38.70
CA ALA A 371 51.56 8.83 39.72
C ALA A 371 52.62 9.78 39.14
N HIS A 372 52.37 11.10 39.19
CA HIS A 372 53.29 12.11 39.73
C HIS A 372 52.67 13.53 39.73
N VAL A 373 52.77 14.15 40.91
CA VAL A 373 52.69 15.57 41.32
C VAL A 373 51.34 16.27 41.29
#